data_AF-A0A930R810-F1
#
_entry.id   AF-A0A930R810-F1
#
_cell.length_a   1.000
_cell.length_b   1.000
_cell.length_c   1.000
_cell.angle_alpha   90.00
_cell.angle_beta   90.00
_cell.angle_gamma   90.00
#
_symmetry.space_group_name_H-M   'P 1'
#
loop_
_entity.id
_entity.type
_entity.pdbx_description
1 polymer ?
#
loop_
_entity_poly.entity_id
_entity_poly.type
_entity_poly.pdbx_seq_one_letter_code
_entity_poly.pdbx_strand_id
1 'polypeptide(L)'
;MGKIDYREIETLQGQVSSHYNSISEATATISSIDAKLAKLRSAKQSVGNIRSEIHEIKISVMGKDDQPEWKGQQKENFGHQWEGFGQDFNACQRELDAFHDAICDEITRLENQKLDQQSFIGWCQTQINNLGNFIEKLLN
;
A
#
# COMPACT_ATOMS: atom_id res chain seq x y z
N MET A 1 13.88 53.55 19.61
CA MET A 1 14.21 52.19 19.12
C MET A 1 14.18 51.26 20.32
N GLY A 2 13.25 50.31 20.34
CA GLY A 2 13.15 49.31 21.41
C GLY A 2 14.36 48.39 21.38
N LYS A 3 14.76 47.87 22.54
CA LYS A 3 15.88 46.94 22.67
C LYS A 3 15.49 45.62 21.99
N ILE A 4 16.27 45.17 21.01
CA ILE A 4 16.09 43.86 20.38
C ILE A 4 16.21 42.79 21.46
N ASP A 5 15.20 41.92 21.58
CA ASP A 5 15.23 40.76 22.46
C ASP A 5 15.84 39.56 21.72
N TYR A 6 17.15 39.41 21.84
CA TYR A 6 17.89 38.31 21.21
C TYR A 6 17.46 36.92 21.71
N ARG A 7 16.84 36.81 22.90
CA ARG A 7 16.36 35.51 23.40
C ARG A 7 15.11 35.05 22.68
N GLU A 8 14.23 35.99 22.34
CA GLU A 8 13.04 35.70 21.53
C GLU A 8 13.46 35.22 20.14
N ILE A 9 14.44 35.89 19.52
CA ILE A 9 14.98 35.49 18.21
C ILE A 9 15.60 34.09 18.25
N GLU A 10 16.42 33.78 19.26
CA GLU A 10 17.03 32.46 19.44
C GLU A 10 15.96 31.37 19.60
N THR A 11 14.88 31.66 20.34
CA THR A 11 13.76 30.74 20.52
C THR A 11 13.06 30.44 19.19
N LEU A 12 12.76 31.48 18.39
CA LEU A 12 12.12 31.33 17.08
C LEU A 12 13.01 30.58 16.10
N GLN A 13 14.33 30.82 16.11
CA GLN A 13 15.29 30.07 15.31
C GLN A 13 15.33 28.59 15.71
N GLY A 14 15.25 28.28 17.01
CA GLY A 14 15.13 26.91 17.49
C GLY A 14 13.89 26.20 16.96
N GLN A 15 12.74 26.89 16.90
CA GLN A 15 11.52 26.34 16.32
C GLN A 15 11.65 26.08 14.81
N VAL A 16 12.29 26.99 14.07
CA VAL A 16 12.60 26.78 12.64
C VAL A 16 13.44 25.52 12.45
N SER A 17 14.51 25.34 13.22
CA SER A 17 15.34 24.14 13.16
C SER A 17 14.54 22.87 13.48
N SER A 18 13.64 22.92 14.46
CA SER A 18 12.76 21.80 14.80
C SER A 18 11.84 21.40 13.64
N HIS A 19 11.29 22.38 12.91
CA HIS A 19 10.45 22.11 11.74
C HIS A 19 11.26 21.52 10.57
N TYR A 20 12.50 21.97 10.36
CA TYR A 20 13.39 21.35 9.37
C TYR A 20 13.71 19.89 9.69
N ASN A 21 13.94 19.57 10.96
CA ASN A 21 14.14 18.18 11.40
C ASN A 21 12.89 17.34 11.14
N SER A 22 11.70 17.87 11.46
CA SER A 22 10.41 17.21 11.20
C SER A 22 10.21 16.92 9.70
N ILE A 23 10.58 17.86 8.82
CA ILE A 23 10.53 17.67 7.36
C ILE A 23 11.48 16.55 6.93
N SER A 24 12.70 16.49 7.48
CA SER A 24 13.67 15.45 7.18
C SER A 24 13.14 14.06 7.54
N GLU A 25 12.57 13.91 8.73
CA GLU A 25 11.97 12.66 9.22
C GLU A 25 10.77 12.22 8.36
N ALA A 26 9.87 13.15 8.01
CA ALA A 26 8.74 12.87 7.13
C ALA A 26 9.21 12.44 5.73
N THR A 27 10.27 13.07 5.19
CA THR A 27 10.86 12.72 3.89
C THR A 27 11.48 11.32 3.91
N ALA A 28 12.16 10.95 5.00
CA ALA A 28 12.69 9.59 5.19
C ALA A 28 11.56 8.56 5.27
N THR A 29 10.46 8.90 5.94
CA THR A 29 9.25 8.06 6.02
C THR A 29 8.63 7.84 4.65
N ILE A 30 8.46 8.90 3.84
CA ILE A 30 7.98 8.80 2.46
C ILE A 30 8.86 7.86 1.63
N SER A 31 10.19 8.00 1.75
CA SER A 31 11.15 7.16 1.04
C SER A 31 11.00 5.68 1.40
N SER A 32 10.76 5.38 2.69
CA SER A 32 10.48 4.01 3.16
C SER A 32 9.16 3.48 2.60
N ILE A 33 8.11 4.31 2.56
CA ILE A 33 6.81 3.96 1.98
C ILE A 33 6.96 3.65 0.48
N ASP A 34 7.68 4.47 -0.27
CA ASP A 34 7.90 4.26 -1.70
C ASP A 34 8.61 2.93 -1.99
N ALA A 35 9.61 2.56 -1.18
CA ALA A 35 10.27 1.26 -1.29
C ALA A 35 9.31 0.08 -1.02
N LYS A 36 8.38 0.22 -0.07
CA LYS A 36 7.35 -0.80 0.21
C LYS A 36 6.34 -0.89 -0.94
N LEU A 37 5.86 0.24 -1.44
CA LEU A 37 4.93 0.30 -2.57
C LEU A 37 5.52 -0.35 -3.82
N ALA A 38 6.80 -0.14 -4.12
CA ALA A 38 7.46 -0.80 -5.24
C ALA A 38 7.40 -2.33 -5.14
N LYS A 39 7.70 -2.88 -3.96
CA LYS A 39 7.63 -4.33 -3.70
C LYS A 39 6.20 -4.86 -3.81
N LEU A 40 5.24 -4.17 -3.22
CA LEU A 40 3.82 -4.58 -3.25
C LEU A 40 3.24 -4.54 -4.66
N ARG A 41 3.60 -3.54 -5.47
CA ARG A 41 3.16 -3.47 -6.88
C ARG A 41 3.71 -4.62 -7.71
N SER A 42 4.96 -5.02 -7.49
CA SER A 42 5.54 -6.22 -8.11
C SER A 42 4.81 -7.49 -7.65
N ALA A 43 4.55 -7.64 -6.35
CA ALA A 43 3.82 -8.79 -5.82
C ALA A 43 2.38 -8.85 -6.37
N LYS A 44 1.68 -7.71 -6.45
CA LYS A 44 0.35 -7.58 -7.05
C LYS A 44 0.33 -8.10 -8.48
N GLN A 45 1.33 -7.71 -9.28
CA GLN A 45 1.45 -8.17 -10.66
C GLN A 45 1.66 -9.69 -10.74
N SER A 46 2.58 -10.24 -9.93
CA SER A 46 2.83 -11.69 -9.90
C SER A 46 1.58 -12.48 -9.49
N VAL A 47 0.89 -12.06 -8.43
CA VAL A 47 -0.36 -12.71 -7.99
C VAL A 47 -1.45 -12.57 -9.05
N GLY A 48 -1.56 -11.41 -9.71
CA GLY A 48 -2.50 -11.19 -10.81
C GLY A 48 -2.27 -12.15 -11.98
N ASN A 49 -1.01 -12.41 -12.36
CA ASN A 49 -0.68 -13.38 -13.40
C ASN A 49 -1.08 -14.81 -12.99
N ILE A 50 -0.73 -15.22 -11.76
CA ILE A 50 -1.07 -16.55 -11.22
C ILE A 50 -2.60 -16.75 -11.19
N ARG A 51 -3.37 -15.72 -10.81
CA ARG A 51 -4.83 -15.76 -10.81
C ARG A 51 -5.40 -16.01 -12.21
N SER A 52 -4.85 -15.34 -13.23
CA SER A 52 -5.26 -15.54 -14.62
C SER A 52 -4.94 -16.96 -15.09
N GLU A 53 -3.74 -17.46 -14.83
CA GLU A 53 -3.34 -18.83 -15.18
C GLU A 53 -4.25 -19.87 -14.52
N ILE A 54 -4.57 -19.70 -13.24
CA ILE A 54 -5.49 -20.59 -12.51
C ILE A 54 -6.90 -20.51 -13.07
N HIS A 55 -7.36 -19.34 -13.49
CA HIS A 55 -8.66 -19.19 -14.15
C HIS A 55 -8.71 -19.96 -15.49
N GLU A 56 -7.66 -19.88 -16.30
CA GLU A 56 -7.56 -20.62 -17.56
C GLU A 56 -7.53 -22.13 -17.33
N ILE A 57 -6.73 -22.60 -16.36
CA ILE A 57 -6.69 -24.02 -15.95
C ILE A 57 -8.09 -24.47 -15.52
N LYS A 58 -8.81 -23.65 -14.75
CA LYS A 58 -10.17 -23.97 -14.31
C LYS A 58 -11.10 -24.21 -15.49
N ILE A 59 -11.09 -23.32 -16.47
CA ILE A 59 -11.93 -23.46 -17.66
C ILE A 59 -11.60 -24.78 -18.39
N SER A 60 -10.31 -25.07 -18.58
CA SER A 60 -9.87 -26.28 -19.29
C SER A 60 -10.20 -27.57 -18.55
N VAL A 61 -10.06 -27.58 -17.22
CA VAL A 61 -10.21 -28.80 -16.42
C VAL A 61 -11.68 -29.02 -16.04
N MET A 62 -12.42 -27.96 -15.70
CA MET A 62 -13.82 -28.04 -15.29
C MET A 62 -14.80 -28.02 -16.47
N GLY A 63 -14.33 -27.71 -17.68
CA GLY A 63 -15.09 -27.87 -18.91
C GLY A 63 -15.60 -29.31 -19.05
N LYS A 64 -16.91 -29.48 -19.23
CA LYS A 64 -17.55 -30.80 -19.37
C LYS A 64 -17.81 -31.17 -20.83
N ASP A 65 -17.00 -30.66 -21.74
CA ASP A 65 -17.17 -30.93 -23.16
C ASP A 65 -16.81 -32.41 -23.42
N ASP A 66 -17.66 -33.09 -24.19
CA ASP A 66 -17.49 -34.49 -24.64
C ASP A 66 -17.30 -35.56 -23.56
N GLN A 67 -18.14 -35.56 -22.51
CA GLN A 67 -18.18 -36.69 -21.58
C GLN A 67 -18.84 -37.93 -22.22
N PRO A 68 -18.15 -39.09 -22.30
CA PRO A 68 -18.77 -40.32 -22.77
C PRO A 68 -19.90 -40.77 -21.83
N GLU A 69 -20.88 -41.52 -22.35
CA GLU A 69 -21.91 -42.21 -21.54
C GLU A 69 -21.29 -43.37 -20.73
N TRP A 70 -20.44 -43.02 -19.78
CA TRP A 70 -19.87 -43.94 -18.81
C TRP A 70 -20.90 -44.22 -17.70
N LYS A 71 -20.91 -45.44 -17.14
CA LYS A 71 -21.82 -45.88 -16.07
C LYS A 71 -21.11 -46.89 -15.14
N GLY A 72 -21.64 -47.08 -13.93
CA GLY A 72 -21.15 -48.05 -12.94
C GLY A 72 -20.34 -47.44 -11.78
N GLN A 73 -19.95 -48.28 -10.82
CA GLN A 73 -19.34 -47.84 -9.54
C GLN A 73 -18.07 -46.99 -9.71
N GLN A 74 -17.24 -47.29 -10.71
CA GLN A 74 -16.04 -46.51 -10.97
C GLN A 74 -16.36 -45.06 -11.36
N LYS A 75 -17.46 -44.84 -12.09
CA LYS A 75 -17.94 -43.49 -12.42
C LYS A 75 -18.38 -42.74 -11.18
N GLU A 76 -19.13 -43.38 -10.30
CA GLU A 76 -19.59 -42.76 -9.06
C GLU A 76 -18.40 -42.36 -8.18
N ASN A 77 -17.43 -43.26 -8.02
CA ASN A 77 -16.20 -42.98 -7.27
C ASN A 77 -15.41 -41.81 -7.88
N PHE A 78 -15.26 -41.79 -9.22
CA PHE A 78 -14.64 -40.67 -9.91
C PHE A 78 -15.42 -39.37 -9.72
N GLY A 79 -16.75 -39.41 -9.79
CA GLY A 79 -17.60 -38.25 -9.57
C GLY A 79 -17.40 -37.61 -8.20
N HIS A 80 -17.33 -38.42 -7.13
CA HIS A 80 -17.04 -37.92 -5.78
C HIS A 80 -15.63 -37.33 -5.65
N GLN A 81 -14.62 -37.97 -6.24
CA GLN A 81 -13.26 -37.42 -6.27
C GLN A 81 -13.20 -36.10 -7.04
N TRP A 82 -13.94 -36.01 -8.15
CA TRP A 82 -14.05 -34.81 -8.97
C TRP A 82 -14.73 -33.66 -8.24
N GLU A 83 -15.81 -33.93 -7.50
CA GLU A 83 -16.46 -32.94 -6.65
C GLU A 83 -15.53 -32.41 -5.57
N GLY A 84 -14.80 -33.29 -4.89
CA GLY A 84 -13.79 -32.91 -3.90
C GLY A 84 -12.68 -32.03 -4.51
N PHE A 85 -12.11 -32.46 -5.64
CA PHE A 85 -11.15 -31.67 -6.39
C PHE A 85 -11.71 -30.28 -6.78
N GLY A 86 -12.97 -30.22 -7.24
CA GLY A 86 -13.64 -28.96 -7.56
C GLY A 86 -13.81 -28.03 -6.37
N GLN A 87 -14.07 -28.57 -5.17
CA GLN A 87 -14.14 -27.77 -3.95
C GLN A 87 -12.77 -27.21 -3.57
N ASP A 88 -11.73 -28.05 -3.58
CA ASP A 88 -10.35 -27.64 -3.26
C ASP A 88 -9.84 -26.58 -4.24
N PHE A 89 -10.12 -26.76 -5.53
CA PHE A 89 -9.73 -25.80 -6.56
C PHE A 89 -10.41 -24.43 -6.33
N ASN A 90 -11.71 -24.43 -6.04
CA ASN A 90 -12.43 -23.20 -5.73
C ASN A 90 -11.94 -22.54 -4.43
N ALA A 91 -11.51 -23.33 -3.44
CA ALA A 91 -10.89 -22.80 -2.23
C ALA A 91 -9.57 -22.09 -2.54
N CYS A 92 -8.68 -22.73 -3.30
CA CYS A 92 -7.42 -22.12 -3.76
C CYS A 92 -7.65 -20.80 -4.51
N GLN A 93 -8.64 -20.75 -5.42
CA GLN A 93 -8.98 -19.53 -6.15
C GLN A 93 -9.41 -18.39 -5.19
N ARG A 94 -10.27 -18.70 -4.20
CA ARG A 94 -10.71 -17.71 -3.20
C ARG A 94 -9.55 -17.20 -2.35
N GLU A 95 -8.62 -18.06 -1.97
CA GLU A 95 -7.42 -17.66 -1.22
C GLU A 95 -6.54 -16.71 -2.04
N LEU A 96 -6.33 -16.99 -3.33
CA LEU A 96 -5.57 -16.11 -4.22
C LEU A 96 -6.26 -14.75 -4.44
N ASP A 97 -7.59 -14.75 -4.57
CA ASP A 97 -8.36 -13.51 -4.64
C ASP A 97 -8.18 -12.69 -3.36
N ALA A 98 -8.28 -13.33 -2.19
CA ALA A 98 -8.07 -12.67 -0.90
C ALA A 98 -6.64 -12.11 -0.73
N PHE A 99 -5.62 -12.83 -1.18
CA PHE A 99 -4.23 -12.32 -1.16
C PHE A 99 -4.06 -11.11 -2.07
N HIS A 100 -4.64 -11.14 -3.28
CA HIS A 100 -4.58 -10.01 -4.18
C HIS A 100 -5.27 -8.78 -3.60
N ASP A 101 -6.44 -8.96 -2.98
CA ASP A 101 -7.20 -7.87 -2.37
C ASP A 101 -6.45 -7.27 -1.17
N ALA A 102 -5.88 -8.12 -0.30
CA ALA A 102 -5.04 -7.66 0.81
C ALA A 102 -3.82 -6.83 0.36
N ILE A 103 -3.20 -7.19 -0.77
CA ILE A 103 -2.12 -6.40 -1.36
C ILE A 103 -2.65 -5.04 -1.86
N CYS A 104 -3.83 -5.01 -2.48
CA CYS A 104 -4.44 -3.77 -2.94
C CYS A 104 -4.77 -2.83 -1.76
N ASP A 105 -5.38 -3.37 -0.70
CA ASP A 105 -5.72 -2.62 0.50
C ASP A 105 -4.47 -2.01 1.16
N GLU A 106 -3.40 -2.79 1.27
CA GLU A 106 -2.14 -2.31 1.85
C GLU A 106 -1.46 -1.24 0.98
N ILE A 107 -1.54 -1.36 -0.35
CA ILE A 107 -1.08 -0.31 -1.27
C ILE A 107 -1.87 0.98 -1.01
N THR A 108 -3.19 0.92 -0.95
CA THR A 108 -4.04 2.10 -0.70
C THR A 108 -3.75 2.71 0.67
N ARG A 109 -3.58 1.89 1.71
CA ARG A 109 -3.23 2.36 3.06
C ARG A 109 -1.89 3.12 3.06
N LEU A 110 -0.88 2.59 2.38
CA LEU A 110 0.44 3.21 2.27
C LEU A 110 0.42 4.49 1.43
N GLU A 111 -0.36 4.53 0.34
CA GLU A 111 -0.54 5.74 -0.47
C GLU A 111 -1.19 6.86 0.34
N ASN A 112 -2.21 6.56 1.14
CA ASN A 112 -2.81 7.53 2.06
C ASN A 112 -1.80 8.00 3.12
N GLN A 113 -1.04 7.07 3.73
CA GLN A 113 -0.01 7.43 4.70
C GLN A 113 1.05 8.35 4.08
N LYS A 114 1.42 8.15 2.81
CA LYS A 114 2.33 9.04 2.09
C LYS A 114 1.74 10.44 1.89
N LEU A 115 0.46 10.54 1.52
CA LEU A 115 -0.23 11.82 1.40
C LEU A 115 -0.23 12.58 2.72
N ASP A 116 -0.49 11.89 3.84
CA ASP A 116 -0.46 12.50 5.17
C ASP A 116 0.92 13.10 5.49
N GLN A 117 2.00 12.38 5.17
CA GLN A 117 3.37 12.90 5.35
C GLN A 117 3.65 14.12 4.47
N GLN A 118 3.16 14.13 3.22
CA GLN A 118 3.31 15.27 2.32
C GLN A 118 2.54 16.50 2.83
N SER A 119 1.33 16.31 3.35
CA SER A 119 0.56 17.38 3.99
C SER A 119 1.27 17.93 5.23
N PHE A 120 1.85 17.05 6.06
CA PHE A 120 2.62 17.45 7.24
C PHE A 120 3.87 18.27 6.87
N ILE A 121 4.58 17.88 5.81
CA ILE A 121 5.72 18.66 5.28
C ILE A 121 5.25 20.07 4.87
N GLY A 122 4.14 20.17 4.12
CA GLY A 122 3.59 21.47 3.73
C GLY A 122 3.20 22.36 4.91
N TRP A 123 2.65 21.75 5.97
CA TRP A 123 2.36 22.46 7.22
C TRP A 123 3.65 22.99 7.88
N CYS A 124 4.70 22.17 7.99
CA CYS A 124 5.99 22.59 8.55
C CYS A 124 6.62 23.74 7.75
N GLN A 125 6.57 23.68 6.42
CA GLN A 125 7.06 24.75 5.55
C GLN A 125 6.30 26.07 5.79
N THR A 126 4.98 26.00 5.99
CA THR A 126 4.18 27.18 6.34
C THR A 126 4.61 27.78 7.68
N GLN A 127 4.89 26.94 8.69
CA GLN A 127 5.38 27.42 9.98
C GLN A 127 6.74 28.09 9.86
N ILE A 128 7.68 27.49 9.12
CA ILE A 128 9.01 28.06 8.85
C ILE A 128 8.89 29.45 8.23
N ASN A 129 8.02 29.62 7.23
CA ASN A 129 7.80 30.92 6.59
C ASN A 129 7.23 31.96 7.57
N ASN A 130 6.25 31.58 8.38
CA ASN A 130 5.68 32.47 9.39
C ASN A 130 6.72 32.90 10.43
N LEU A 131 7.49 31.95 10.96
CA LEU A 131 8.56 32.22 11.92
C LEU A 131 9.65 33.11 11.31
N GLY A 132 10.04 32.85 10.06
CA GLY A 132 10.98 33.69 9.31
C GLY A 132 10.51 35.14 9.23
N ASN A 133 9.24 35.36 8.87
CA ASN A 133 8.64 36.69 8.81
C ASN A 133 8.61 37.38 10.19
N PHE A 134 8.37 36.64 11.28
CA PHE A 134 8.41 37.21 12.63
C PHE A 134 9.84 37.63 13.03
N ILE A 135 10.82 36.77 12.75
CA ILE A 135 12.24 37.07 13.03
C ILE A 135 12.68 38.32 12.25
N GLU A 136 12.32 38.43 10.96
CA GLU A 136 12.65 39.60 10.14
C GLU A 136 12.05 40.90 10.72
N LYS A 137 10.81 40.86 11.21
CA LYS A 137 10.16 42.00 11.87
C LYS A 137 10.81 42.39 13.20
N LEU A 138 11.42 41.45 13.91
CA LEU A 138 12.13 41.73 15.17
C LEU A 138 13.53 42.33 14.93
N LEU A 139 14.10 42.09 13.75
CA LEU A 139 15.45 42.57 13.37
C LEU A 139 15.45 43.93 12.68
N ASN A 140 14.30 44.36 12.14
CA ASN A 140 14.11 45.64 11.45
C ASN A 140 13.44 46.68 12.35
#